data_AF-A0A6B2VLY3-F1
#
_entry.id   AF-A0A6B2VLY3-F1
#
_cell.length_a   1.000
_cell.length_b   1.000
_cell.length_c   1.000
_cell.angle_alpha   90.00
_cell.angle_beta   90.00
_cell.angle_gamma   90.00
#
_symmetry.space_group_name_H-M   'P 1'
#
loop_
_entity.id
_entity.type
_entity.pdbx_description
1 polymer ?
#
loop_
_entity_poly.entity_id
_entity_poly.type
_entity_poly.pdbx_seq_one_letter_code
_entity_poly.pdbx_strand_id
1 'polypeptide(L)' 'MSERIVVVGAALVDGGRLLAARRSAPPELAGRWELPGGKVEPG' A
#
# COMPACT_ATOMS: atom_id res chain seq x y z
N MET A 1 11.06 4.30 -21.49
CA MET A 1 9.63 3.98 -21.27
C MET A 1 9.49 3.55 -19.83
N SER A 2 8.48 4.02 -19.09
CA SER A 2 8.25 3.58 -17.71
C SER A 2 7.68 2.17 -17.69
N GLU A 3 8.27 1.27 -16.91
CA GLU A 3 7.75 -0.08 -16.69
C GLU A 3 6.50 0.00 -15.79
N ARG A 4 5.44 -0.71 -16.18
CA ARG A 4 4.22 -0.77 -15.39
C ARG A 4 4.36 -1.87 -14.35
N ILE A 5 4.42 -1.48 -13.08
CA ILE A 5 4.49 -2.41 -11.95
C ILE A 5 3.08 -2.61 -11.41
N VAL A 6 2.65 -3.87 -11.31
CA VAL A 6 1.37 -4.22 -10.67
C VAL A 6 1.57 -4.24 -9.16
N VAL A 7 0.70 -3.50 -8.45
CA VAL A 7 0.70 -3.39 -6.99
C VAL A 7 -0.72 -3.64 -6.50
N VAL A 8 -0.85 -4.41 -5.43
CA VAL A 8 -2.13 -4.67 -4.75
C VAL A 8 -2.17 -3.98 -3.39
N GLY A 9 -3.35 -3.54 -2.98
CA GLY A 9 -3.63 -3.03 -1.64
C GLY A 9 -4.86 -3.72 -1.05
N ALA A 10 -4.83 -4.00 0.25
CA ALA A 10 -5.89 -4.68 0.97
C ALA A 10 -6.72 -3.69 1.79
N ALA A 11 -8.03 -3.66 1.56
CA ALA A 11 -8.98 -2.94 2.40
C ALA A 11 -9.54 -3.88 3.47
N LEU A 12 -8.92 -3.87 4.65
CA LEU A 12 -9.34 -4.69 5.78
C LEU A 12 -10.29 -3.89 6.67
N VAL A 13 -11.56 -4.32 6.72
CA VAL A 13 -12.62 -3.64 7.48
C VAL A 13 -13.07 -4.52 8.64
N ASP A 14 -13.08 -3.96 9.84
CA ASP A 14 -13.59 -4.62 11.05
C ASP A 14 -14.35 -3.60 11.91
N GLY A 15 -15.57 -3.94 12.34
CA GLY A 15 -16.40 -3.08 13.18
C GLY A 15 -16.60 -1.65 12.66
N GLY A 16 -16.69 -1.47 11.33
CA GLY A 16 -16.82 -0.14 10.70
C GLY A 16 -15.52 0.69 10.66
N ARG A 17 -14.38 0.09 11.02
CA ARG A 17 -13.05 0.69 10.94
C ARG A 17 -12.26 0.07 9.78
N LEU A 18 -11.42 0.87 9.14
CA LEU A 18 -10.52 0.43 8.07
C LEU A 18 -9.07 0.45 8.58
N LEU A 19 -8.34 -0.64 8.37
CA LEU A 19 -6.90 -0.68 8.65
C LEU A 19 -6.15 0.21 7.65
N ALA A 20 -5.37 1.15 8.17
CA ALA A 20 -4.44 1.96 7.37
C ALA A 20 -3.01 1.75 7.86
N ALA A 21 -2.06 1.68 6.93
CA ALA A 21 -0.63 1.59 7.22
C ALA A 21 0.02 2.97 7.10
N ARG A 22 0.87 3.33 8.06
CA ARG A 22 1.67 4.55 7.98
C ARG A 22 3.00 4.25 7.31
N ARG A 23 3.28 4.91 6.19
CA ARG A 23 4.50 4.66 5.41
C ARG A 23 5.74 5.10 6.17
N SER A 24 6.79 4.29 6.14
CA SER A 24 8.10 4.63 6.71
C SER A 24 9.07 5.23 5.67
N ALA A 25 8.88 4.92 4.39
CA ALA A 25 9.75 5.33 3.29
C ALA A 25 9.02 5.29 1.93
N PRO A 26 9.55 5.92 0.86
CA PRO A 26 10.68 6.87 0.85
C PRO A 26 10.30 8.22 1.52
N PRO A 27 11.25 9.13 1.81
CA PRO A 27 11.02 10.35 2.60
C PRO A 27 9.86 11.23 2.12
N GLU A 28 9.69 11.37 0.82
CA GLU A 28 8.60 12.14 0.18
C GLU A 28 7.19 11.61 0.51
N LEU A 29 7.10 10.35 0.92
CA LEU A 29 5.85 9.66 1.27
C LEU A 29 5.82 9.20 2.73
N ALA A 30 6.92 9.33 3.47
CA ALA A 30 7.00 8.94 4.86
C ALA A 30 5.96 9.70 5.71
N GLY A 31 5.32 8.98 6.62
CA GLY A 31 4.28 9.51 7.49
C GLY A 31 2.90 9.63 6.87
N ARG A 32 2.76 9.47 5.54
CA ARG A 32 1.45 9.38 4.85
C ARG A 32 0.78 8.03 5.12
N TRP A 33 -0.51 7.96 4.84
CA TRP A 33 -1.33 6.77 5.01
C TRP A 33 -1.55 6.05 3.68
N GLU A 34 -1.56 4.71 3.72
CA GLU A 34 -1.89 3.84 2.59
C GLU A 34 -2.68 2.60 3.02
N LEU A 35 -3.26 1.89 2.05
CA LEU A 35 -3.74 0.54 2.27
C LEU A 35 -2.53 -0.41 2.31
N PRO A 36 -2.46 -1.35 3.28
CA PRO A 36 -1.38 -2.33 3.34
C PRO A 36 -1.39 -3.19 2.08
N GLY A 37 -0.22 -3.51 1.53
CA GLY A 37 -0.13 -4.16 0.23
C GLY A 37 1.30 -4.39 -0.25
N GLY A 38 1.47 -4.66 -1.53
CA GLY A 38 2.77 -4.97 -2.11
C GLY A 38 2.76 -5.12 -3.62
N LYS A 39 3.96 -5.19 -4.18
CA LYS A 39 4.16 -5.54 -5.60
C LYS A 39 3.74 -6.98 -5.82
N VAL A 40 3.17 -7.24 -7.00
CA VAL A 40 2.83 -8.59 -7.43
C VAL A 40 4.07 -9.23 -8.05
N GLU A 41 4.44 -10.41 -7.56
CA GLU A 41 5.50 -11.22 -8.17
C GLU A 41 4.98 -11.96 -9.42
N PRO A 42 5.87 -12.28 -10.38
CA PRO A 42 5.54 -13.23 -11.44
C PRO A 42 5.08 -14.57 -10.84
N GLY A 43 4.05 -15.17 -11.46
CA GLY A 43 3.29 -16.33 -10.94
C GLY A 43 4.12 -17.52 -10.48
#